data_AF-A0A521UGI2-F1
#
_entry.id   AF-A0A521UGI2-F1
#
_cell.length_a   1.000
_cell.length_b   1.000
_cell.length_c   1.000
_cell.angle_alpha   90.00
_cell.angle_beta   90.00
_cell.angle_gamma   90.00
#
_symmetry.space_group_name_H-M   'P 1'
#
loop_
_entity.id
_entity.type
_entity.pdbx_description
1 polymer ?
#
loop_
_entity_poly.entity_id
_entity_poly.type
_entity_poly.pdbx_seq_one_letter_code
_entity_poly.pdbx_strand_id
1 'polypeptide(L)'
;MQSDGGRQLPLTAAGSHGGALPGAIGTALEDAVVEAIGALPGVTVHRNQVRRATLPGGARVLTGIGGKGAPDLVAEVRAADGRTLLVWLECKANTGALNPDQKRWHAAAEYERRHVVIIREVADALDAVRNFQAESPIRALERRIEELTAERDGLMDVLAKSTREVTDLRAQLAGVVS
;
A
#
# COMPACT_ATOMS: atom_id res chain seq x y z
N MET A 1 24.71 -24.95 30.45
CA MET A 1 23.35 -24.94 31.00
C MET A 1 22.74 -23.58 30.70
N GLN A 2 21.80 -23.54 29.77
CA GLN A 2 21.01 -22.36 29.41
C GLN A 2 19.96 -22.14 30.50
N SER A 3 19.83 -20.91 30.99
CA SER A 3 18.70 -20.51 31.84
C SER A 3 17.72 -19.71 30.98
N ASP A 4 16.52 -20.28 30.83
CA ASP A 4 15.36 -19.71 30.16
C ASP A 4 15.01 -18.33 30.70
N GLY A 5 15.07 -17.32 29.82
CA GLY A 5 14.53 -15.99 30.06
C GLY A 5 13.02 -16.01 29.90
N GLY A 6 12.32 -16.34 30.99
CA GLY A 6 10.87 -16.35 31.06
C GLY A 6 10.28 -15.00 30.62
N ARG A 7 9.53 -15.02 29.52
CA ARG A 7 8.69 -13.91 29.05
C ARG A 7 7.71 -13.54 30.17
N GLN A 8 7.92 -12.37 30.77
CA GLN A 8 7.03 -11.83 31.79
C GLN A 8 5.69 -11.45 31.14
N LEU A 9 4.63 -12.16 31.51
CA LEU A 9 3.26 -11.86 31.07
C LEU A 9 2.81 -10.49 31.61
N PRO A 10 2.00 -9.72 30.85
CA PRO A 10 1.59 -8.38 31.25
C PRO A 10 0.81 -8.39 32.57
N LEU A 11 1.20 -7.48 33.47
CA LEU A 11 0.57 -7.24 34.77
C LEU A 11 -0.95 -7.03 34.61
N THR A 12 -1.73 -7.97 35.13
CA THR A 12 -3.18 -7.83 35.29
C THR A 12 -3.47 -6.84 36.41
N ALA A 13 -4.36 -5.87 36.18
CA ALA A 13 -4.87 -5.03 37.25
C ALA A 13 -5.65 -5.89 38.26
N ALA A 14 -5.46 -5.64 39.55
CA ALA A 14 -6.12 -6.38 40.62
C ALA A 14 -7.65 -6.29 40.45
N GLY A 15 -8.29 -7.42 40.12
CA GLY A 15 -9.74 -7.57 40.04
C GLY A 15 -10.36 -7.80 38.66
N SER A 16 -9.61 -7.79 37.55
CA SER A 16 -10.18 -8.11 36.22
C SER A 16 -10.00 -9.58 35.86
N HIS A 17 -11.12 -10.29 35.64
CA HIS A 17 -11.10 -11.60 34.98
C HIS A 17 -10.90 -11.36 33.47
N GLY A 18 -9.68 -11.64 32.98
CA GLY A 18 -9.39 -11.83 31.55
C GLY A 18 -9.44 -10.58 30.68
N GLY A 19 -8.29 -9.94 30.47
CA GLY A 19 -8.12 -8.94 29.41
C GLY A 19 -6.98 -8.00 29.70
N ALA A 20 -5.97 -7.98 28.82
CA ALA A 20 -4.95 -6.93 28.83
C ALA A 20 -5.64 -5.55 28.69
N LEU A 21 -5.06 -4.52 29.32
CA LEU A 21 -5.59 -3.15 29.21
C LEU A 21 -5.75 -2.75 27.73
N PRO A 22 -6.84 -2.07 27.32
CA PRO A 22 -7.10 -1.73 25.92
C PRO A 22 -5.91 -1.06 25.20
N GLY A 23 -5.12 -0.26 25.92
CA GLY A 23 -3.89 0.34 25.39
C GLY A 23 -2.77 -0.68 25.12
N ALA A 24 -2.61 -1.70 25.98
CA ALA A 24 -1.61 -2.74 25.80
C ALA A 24 -1.93 -3.65 24.59
N ILE A 25 -3.22 -3.91 24.35
CA ILE A 25 -3.66 -4.68 23.17
C ILE A 25 -3.39 -3.89 21.88
N GLY A 26 -3.70 -2.59 21.86
CA GLY A 26 -3.41 -1.72 20.71
C GLY A 26 -1.91 -1.66 20.40
N THR A 27 -1.08 -1.44 21.42
CA THR A 27 0.38 -1.43 21.26
C THR A 27 0.93 -2.77 20.76
N ALA A 28 0.42 -3.89 21.26
CA ALA A 28 0.85 -5.21 20.79
C ALA A 28 0.48 -5.48 19.32
N LEU A 29 -0.70 -5.02 18.86
CA LEU A 29 -1.06 -5.11 17.45
C LEU A 29 -0.16 -4.24 16.57
N GLU A 30 0.08 -2.99 16.97
CA GLU A 30 1.01 -2.10 16.25
C GLU A 30 2.41 -2.73 16.11
N ASP A 31 2.95 -3.29 17.20
CA ASP A 31 4.27 -3.93 17.19
C ASP A 31 4.29 -5.15 16.24
N ALA A 32 3.26 -6.00 16.31
CA ALA A 32 3.14 -7.17 15.44
C ALA A 32 2.99 -6.79 13.96
N VAL A 33 2.25 -5.72 13.66
CA VAL A 33 2.11 -5.20 12.29
C VAL A 33 3.45 -4.68 11.78
N VAL A 34 4.16 -3.87 12.58
CA VAL A 34 5.48 -3.34 12.23
C VAL A 34 6.47 -4.47 11.96
N GLU A 35 6.51 -5.49 12.80
CA GLU A 35 7.35 -6.68 12.61
C GLU A 35 7.00 -7.41 11.32
N ALA A 36 5.72 -7.66 11.07
CA ALA A 36 5.26 -8.43 9.93
C ALA A 36 5.51 -7.74 8.58
N ILE A 37 5.15 -6.46 8.45
CA ILE A 37 5.29 -5.74 7.17
C ILE A 37 6.65 -5.10 6.99
N GLY A 38 7.35 -4.78 8.09
CA GLY A 38 8.69 -4.16 8.03
C GLY A 38 9.78 -5.08 7.47
N ALA A 39 9.53 -6.39 7.43
CA ALA A 39 10.41 -7.36 6.78
C ALA A 39 10.12 -7.54 5.27
N LEU A 40 9.05 -6.95 4.73
CA LEU A 40 8.66 -7.13 3.34
C LEU A 40 9.52 -6.28 2.39
N PRO A 41 9.92 -6.83 1.23
CA PRO A 41 10.66 -6.07 0.22
C PRO A 41 9.88 -4.83 -0.24
N GLY A 42 10.55 -3.68 -0.30
CA GLY A 42 9.95 -2.44 -0.77
C GLY A 42 8.94 -1.82 0.20
N VAL A 43 8.99 -2.19 1.48
CA VAL A 43 8.17 -1.59 2.54
C VAL A 43 9.07 -0.93 3.58
N THR A 44 8.74 0.31 3.93
CA THR A 44 9.28 0.99 5.12
C THR A 44 8.10 1.37 6.00
N VAL A 45 8.13 1.00 7.29
CA VAL A 45 7.04 1.31 8.23
C VAL A 45 7.57 2.07 9.43
N HIS A 46 6.82 3.08 9.86
CA HIS A 46 7.13 3.91 11.02
C HIS A 46 5.93 3.99 11.96
N ARG A 47 6.19 3.97 13.27
CA ARG A 47 5.18 4.34 14.25
C ARG A 47 4.94 5.85 14.20
N ASN A 48 3.68 6.23 14.13
CA ASN A 48 3.24 7.62 14.14
C ASN A 48 2.64 7.97 15.51
N GLN A 49 3.52 8.17 16.51
CA GLN A 49 3.08 8.48 17.87
C GLN A 49 2.55 9.92 17.97
N VAL A 50 1.28 10.14 17.65
CA VAL A 50 0.65 11.46 17.80
C VAL A 50 0.26 11.71 19.24
N ARG A 51 1.14 12.41 19.98
CA ARG A 51 0.92 12.77 21.39
C ARG A 51 1.14 14.26 21.61
N ARG A 52 0.47 14.83 22.62
CA ARG A 52 0.77 16.20 23.06
C ARG A 52 2.05 16.20 23.88
N ALA A 53 2.98 17.08 23.54
CA ALA A 53 4.15 17.39 24.35
C ALA A 53 4.09 18.85 24.80
N THR A 54 4.62 19.11 26.00
CA THR A 54 4.79 20.47 26.53
C THR A 54 6.28 20.80 26.45
N LEU A 55 6.61 21.89 25.76
CA LEU A 55 7.98 22.38 25.66
C LEU A 55 8.39 23.13 26.96
N PRO A 56 9.70 23.32 27.22
CA PRO A 56 10.16 24.05 28.41
C PRO A 56 9.56 25.46 28.57
N GLY A 57 9.20 26.13 27.47
CA GLY A 57 8.51 27.42 27.46
C GLY A 57 7.00 27.36 27.66
N GLY A 58 6.41 26.21 28.00
CA GLY A 58 4.97 26.03 28.24
C GLY A 58 4.11 25.84 26.98
N ALA A 59 4.67 26.03 25.79
CA ALA A 59 3.99 25.76 24.53
C ALA A 59 3.62 24.27 24.39
N ARG A 60 2.44 23.99 23.83
CA ARG A 60 1.95 22.63 23.56
C ARG A 60 2.05 22.31 22.09
N VAL A 61 2.72 21.21 21.75
CA VAL A 61 2.90 20.72 20.38
C VAL A 61 2.34 19.31 20.25
N LEU A 62 2.01 18.90 19.03
CA LEU A 62 1.78 17.49 18.72
C LEU A 62 3.09 16.88 18.21
N THR A 63 3.39 15.70 18.71
CA THR A 63 4.39 14.78 18.16
C THR A 63 3.77 13.98 17.02
N GLY A 64 4.60 13.37 16.17
CA GLY A 64 4.14 12.66 14.97
C GLY A 64 3.70 13.56 13.81
N ILE A 65 3.11 12.94 12.78
CA ILE A 65 2.67 13.60 11.55
C ILE A 65 1.16 13.43 11.34
N GLY A 66 0.56 14.33 10.56
CA GLY A 66 -0.87 14.28 10.20
C GLY A 66 -1.82 14.91 11.23
N GLY A 67 -1.34 15.28 12.41
CA GLY A 67 -2.14 15.98 13.43
C GLY A 67 -3.07 15.07 14.23
N LYS A 68 -3.94 15.67 15.04
CA LYS A 68 -4.80 14.94 15.99
C LYS A 68 -5.73 13.95 15.24
N GLY A 69 -5.71 12.70 15.67
CA GLY A 69 -6.53 11.63 15.07
C GLY A 69 -5.90 10.99 13.84
N ALA A 70 -4.65 11.33 13.49
CA ALA A 70 -3.94 10.63 12.44
C ALA A 70 -3.64 9.16 12.83
N PRO A 71 -3.51 8.27 11.84
CA PRO A 71 -3.28 6.85 12.08
C PRO A 71 -2.01 6.50 12.83
N ASP A 72 -2.06 5.35 13.52
CA ASP A 72 -1.04 4.87 14.45
C ASP A 72 0.28 4.54 13.75
N LEU A 73 0.23 4.08 12.50
CA LEU A 73 1.41 3.79 11.67
C LEU A 73 1.32 4.50 10.31
N VAL A 74 2.49 4.73 9.74
CA VAL A 74 2.64 5.15 8.34
C VAL A 74 3.63 4.22 7.65
N ALA A 75 3.29 3.79 6.44
CA ALA A 75 4.13 2.93 5.63
C ALA A 75 4.36 3.53 4.24
N GLU A 76 5.59 3.45 3.76
CA GLU A 76 5.93 3.61 2.37
C GLU A 76 5.91 2.23 1.72
N VAL A 77 5.11 2.06 0.67
CA VAL A 77 4.97 0.79 -0.05
C VAL A 77 5.32 1.00 -1.51
N ARG A 78 6.33 0.28 -2.00
CA ARG A 78 6.71 0.29 -3.41
C ARG A 78 5.71 -0.52 -4.23
N ALA A 79 4.96 0.16 -5.11
CA ALA A 79 4.02 -0.45 -6.03
C ALA A 79 4.72 -1.18 -7.19
N ALA A 80 3.98 -2.04 -7.90
CA ALA A 80 4.48 -2.77 -9.07
C ALA A 80 5.04 -1.86 -10.18
N ASP A 81 4.48 -0.65 -10.31
CA ASP A 81 4.91 0.34 -11.31
C ASP A 81 6.12 1.18 -10.86
N GLY A 82 6.75 0.82 -9.75
CA GLY A 82 7.95 1.46 -9.22
C GLY A 82 7.70 2.73 -8.40
N ARG A 83 6.45 3.21 -8.29
CA ARG A 83 6.12 4.33 -7.40
C ARG A 83 6.19 3.89 -5.95
N THR A 84 6.58 4.80 -5.07
CA THR A 84 6.43 4.64 -3.62
C THR A 84 5.15 5.34 -3.16
N LEU A 85 4.24 4.58 -2.55
CA LEU A 85 2.96 5.07 -2.05
C LEU A 85 3.03 5.24 -0.54
N LEU A 86 2.52 6.36 -0.02
CA LEU A 86 2.35 6.56 1.41
C LEU A 86 0.99 6.00 1.85
N VAL A 87 1.01 5.03 2.76
CA VAL A 87 -0.15 4.32 3.28
C VAL A 87 -0.25 4.55 4.79
N TRP A 88 -1.41 5.03 5.24
CA TRP A 88 -1.70 5.25 6.64
C TRP A 88 -2.44 4.04 7.21
N LEU A 89 -1.97 3.49 8.34
CA LEU A 89 -2.51 2.28 8.93
C LEU A 89 -3.01 2.58 10.35
N GLU A 90 -4.32 2.46 10.54
CA GLU A 90 -5.00 2.72 11.80
C GLU A 90 -5.26 1.39 12.52
N CYS A 91 -4.59 1.14 13.64
CA CYS A 91 -4.67 -0.11 14.36
C CYS A 91 -5.87 -0.12 15.31
N LYS A 92 -6.80 -1.04 15.09
CA LYS A 92 -8.00 -1.26 15.90
C LYS A 92 -8.18 -2.74 16.22
N ALA A 93 -7.48 -3.21 17.25
CA ALA A 93 -7.66 -4.57 17.72
C ALA A 93 -9.14 -4.88 17.99
N ASN A 94 -9.60 -6.03 17.50
CA ASN A 94 -10.98 -6.55 17.66
C ASN A 94 -12.05 -5.53 17.23
N THR A 95 -12.99 -5.20 18.12
CA THR A 95 -14.14 -4.31 17.88
C THR A 95 -13.80 -2.83 18.08
N GLY A 96 -12.51 -2.48 18.18
CA GLY A 96 -12.07 -1.09 18.35
C GLY A 96 -12.72 -0.17 17.32
N ALA A 97 -13.39 0.89 17.81
CA ALA A 97 -14.03 1.90 16.99
C ALA A 97 -13.14 3.15 16.86
N LEU A 98 -13.26 3.85 15.73
CA LEU A 98 -12.65 5.16 15.56
C LEU A 98 -13.29 6.18 16.49
N ASN A 99 -12.46 6.96 17.18
CA ASN A 99 -12.94 8.11 17.94
C ASN A 99 -13.36 9.27 16.99
N PRO A 100 -14.04 10.32 17.48
CA PRO A 100 -14.50 11.41 16.62
C PRO A 100 -13.39 12.17 15.87
N ASP A 101 -12.19 12.30 16.45
CA ASP A 101 -11.06 12.94 15.76
C ASP A 101 -10.53 12.06 14.63
N GLN A 102 -10.39 10.75 14.87
CA GLN A 102 -10.01 9.76 13.86
C GLN A 102 -11.02 9.73 12.71
N LYS A 103 -12.33 9.71 13.02
CA LYS A 103 -13.37 9.77 11.97
C LYS A 103 -13.24 11.02 11.09
N ARG A 104 -13.00 12.19 11.70
CA ARG A 104 -12.77 13.43 10.93
C ARG A 104 -11.51 13.36 10.08
N TRP A 105 -10.43 12.81 10.63
CA TRP A 105 -9.18 12.65 9.89
C TRP A 105 -9.35 11.71 8.70
N HIS A 106 -10.00 10.56 8.90
CA HIS A 106 -10.29 9.60 7.82
C HIS A 106 -11.17 10.20 6.73
N ALA A 107 -12.21 10.95 7.09
CA ALA A 107 -13.05 11.64 6.10
C ALA A 107 -12.27 12.67 5.27
N ALA A 108 -11.37 13.43 5.90
CA ALA A 108 -10.48 14.35 5.19
C ALA A 108 -9.49 13.61 4.30
N ALA A 109 -8.92 12.51 4.79
CA ALA A 109 -7.97 11.69 4.04
C ALA A 109 -8.63 11.03 2.82
N GLU A 110 -9.88 10.57 2.93
CA GLU A 110 -10.69 10.07 1.82
C GLU A 110 -10.94 11.15 0.76
N TYR A 111 -11.33 12.36 1.18
CA TYR A 111 -11.51 13.51 0.29
C TYR A 111 -10.22 13.83 -0.51
N GLU A 112 -9.07 13.79 0.17
CA GLU A 112 -7.74 14.01 -0.41
C GLU A 112 -7.17 12.78 -1.15
N ARG A 113 -7.96 11.70 -1.27
CA ARG A 113 -7.57 10.43 -1.90
C ARG A 113 -6.28 9.81 -1.33
N ARG A 114 -6.06 9.99 -0.02
CA ARG A 114 -4.96 9.32 0.69
C ARG A 114 -5.27 7.84 0.87
N HIS A 115 -4.23 7.02 0.86
CA HIS A 115 -4.36 5.60 1.16
C HIS A 115 -4.44 5.40 2.67
N VAL A 116 -5.62 5.03 3.18
CA VAL A 116 -5.85 4.78 4.61
C VAL A 116 -6.49 3.41 4.77
N VAL A 117 -5.95 2.61 5.68
CA VAL A 117 -6.44 1.25 5.94
C VAL A 117 -6.63 1.06 7.45
N ILE A 118 -7.76 0.50 7.84
CA ILE A 118 -8.02 0.09 9.22
C ILE A 118 -7.51 -1.35 9.38
N ILE A 119 -6.62 -1.57 10.34
CA ILE A 119 -5.96 -2.84 10.61
C ILE A 119 -6.52 -3.39 11.91
N ARG A 120 -7.24 -4.51 11.85
CA ARG A 120 -7.77 -5.22 13.03
C ARG A 120 -6.89 -6.37 13.46
N GLU A 121 -6.17 -6.94 12.51
CA GLU A 121 -5.19 -8.01 12.70
C GLU A 121 -4.02 -7.89 11.72
N VAL A 122 -2.96 -8.67 11.95
CA VAL A 122 -1.75 -8.64 11.10
C VAL A 122 -2.05 -9.00 9.64
N ALA A 123 -3.01 -9.89 9.41
CA ALA A 123 -3.42 -10.30 8.06
C ALA A 123 -3.91 -9.11 7.22
N ASP A 124 -4.70 -8.20 7.81
CA ASP A 124 -5.17 -6.99 7.12
C ASP A 124 -4.01 -6.14 6.58
N ALA A 125 -2.93 -6.00 7.37
CA ALA A 125 -1.77 -5.20 6.98
C ALA A 125 -0.99 -5.86 5.84
N LEU A 126 -0.82 -7.19 5.91
CA LEU A 126 -0.18 -7.97 4.85
C LEU A 126 -0.97 -7.88 3.54
N ASP A 127 -2.30 -7.99 3.62
CA ASP A 127 -3.17 -7.90 2.45
C ASP A 127 -3.21 -6.48 1.88
N ALA A 128 -3.21 -5.45 2.73
CA ALA A 128 -3.06 -4.07 2.29
C ALA A 128 -1.77 -3.85 1.49
N VAL A 129 -0.62 -4.29 2.01
CA VAL A 129 0.67 -4.20 1.31
C VAL A 129 0.61 -4.94 -0.02
N ARG A 130 0.12 -6.19 -0.04
CA ARG A 130 -0.01 -6.97 -1.27
C ARG A 130 -0.85 -6.26 -2.32
N ASN A 131 -1.96 -5.65 -1.91
CA ASN A 131 -2.84 -4.91 -2.83
C ASN A 131 -2.14 -3.70 -3.45
N PHE A 132 -1.32 -2.96 -2.69
CA PHE A 132 -0.53 -1.85 -3.23
C PHE A 132 0.65 -2.31 -4.08
N GLN A 133 1.21 -3.48 -3.78
CA GLN A 133 2.30 -4.10 -4.55
C GLN A 133 1.83 -4.80 -5.82
N ALA A 134 0.53 -5.12 -5.93
CA ALA A 134 -0.04 -5.74 -7.11
C ALA A 134 0.02 -4.79 -8.32
N GLU A 135 0.09 -5.39 -9.51
CA GLU A 135 -0.03 -4.64 -10.75
C GLU A 135 -1.43 -4.01 -10.88
N SER A 136 -1.47 -2.70 -11.15
CA SER A 136 -2.74 -2.04 -11.44
C SER A 136 -3.36 -2.64 -12.69
N PRO A 137 -4.63 -3.09 -12.67
CA PRO A 137 -5.31 -3.61 -13.85
C PRO A 137 -5.31 -2.61 -15.01
N ILE A 138 -5.36 -1.31 -14.71
CA ILE A 138 -5.28 -0.24 -15.72
C ILE A 138 -3.92 -0.25 -16.41
N ARG A 139 -2.83 -0.40 -15.65
CA ARG A 139 -1.46 -0.46 -16.21
C ARG A 139 -1.22 -1.73 -17.01
N ALA A 140 -1.77 -2.86 -16.57
CA ALA A 140 -1.74 -4.10 -17.32
C ALA A 140 -2.45 -3.94 -18.68
N LEU A 141 -3.61 -3.24 -18.70
CA LEU A 141 -4.32 -2.92 -19.92
C LEU A 141 -3.55 -1.93 -20.81
N GLU A 142 -2.98 -0.87 -20.25
CA GLU A 142 -2.18 0.10 -21.00
C GLU A 142 -0.99 -0.57 -21.70
N ARG A 143 -0.25 -1.43 -21.00
CA ARG A 143 0.84 -2.23 -21.60
C ARG A 143 0.33 -3.14 -22.72
N ARG A 144 -0.82 -3.79 -22.52
CA ARG A 144 -1.41 -4.64 -23.55
C ARG A 144 -1.80 -3.84 -24.80
N ILE A 145 -2.29 -2.62 -24.61
CA ILE A 145 -2.59 -1.70 -25.71
C ILE A 145 -1.32 -1.31 -26.47
N GLU A 146 -0.23 -1.00 -25.76
CA GLU A 146 1.07 -0.69 -26.37
C GLU A 146 1.61 -1.86 -27.19
N GLU A 147 1.58 -3.08 -26.65
CA GLU A 147 1.98 -4.30 -27.36
C GLU A 147 1.16 -4.53 -28.64
N LEU A 148 -0.18 -4.44 -28.53
CA LEU A 148 -1.08 -4.62 -29.67
C LEU A 148 -0.91 -3.53 -30.73
N THR A 149 -0.57 -2.31 -30.29
CA THR A 149 -0.27 -1.20 -31.20
C THR A 149 1.00 -1.49 -31.99
N ALA A 150 2.06 -1.95 -31.32
CA ALA A 150 3.30 -2.34 -31.98
C ALA A 150 3.13 -3.54 -32.93
N GLU A 151 2.33 -4.53 -32.54
CA GLU A 151 2.01 -5.68 -33.40
C GLU A 151 1.24 -5.25 -34.65
N ARG A 152 0.21 -4.42 -34.48
CA ARG A 152 -0.55 -3.85 -35.61
C ARG A 152 0.36 -3.11 -36.57
N ASP A 153 1.25 -2.26 -36.06
CA ASP A 153 2.14 -1.45 -36.89
C ASP A 153 3.10 -2.35 -37.70
N GLY A 154 3.64 -3.40 -37.08
CA GLY A 154 4.44 -4.41 -37.79
C GLY A 154 3.65 -5.15 -38.89
N LEU A 155 2.39 -5.50 -38.64
CA LEU A 155 1.52 -6.12 -39.65
C LEU A 155 1.21 -5.17 -40.81
N MET A 156 1.03 -3.88 -40.53
CA MET A 156 0.80 -2.86 -41.55
C MET A 156 2.03 -2.69 -42.45
N ASP A 157 3.24 -2.77 -41.90
CA ASP A 157 4.48 -2.75 -42.69
C ASP A 157 4.59 -3.98 -43.61
N VAL A 158 4.26 -5.17 -43.11
CA VAL A 158 4.22 -6.41 -43.90
C VAL A 158 3.19 -6.32 -45.02
N LEU A 159 2.00 -5.81 -44.72
CA LEU A 159 0.93 -5.62 -45.71
C LEU A 159 1.36 -4.62 -46.79
N ALA A 160 2.00 -3.51 -46.41
CA ALA A 160 2.51 -2.52 -47.34
C ALA A 160 3.61 -3.09 -48.25
N LYS A 161 4.48 -3.96 -47.72
CA LYS A 161 5.50 -4.66 -48.52
C LYS A 161 4.85 -5.64 -49.51
N SER A 162 3.94 -6.48 -49.03
CA SER A 162 3.24 -7.47 -49.86
C SER A 162 2.42 -6.81 -50.98
N THR A 163 1.78 -5.67 -50.68
CA THR A 163 1.00 -4.89 -51.66
C THR A 163 1.90 -4.37 -52.78
N ARG A 164 3.12 -3.93 -52.48
CA ARG A 164 4.11 -3.50 -53.48
C ARG A 164 4.54 -4.67 -54.35
N GLU A 165 4.92 -5.80 -53.75
CA GLU A 165 5.33 -7.00 -54.49
C GLU A 165 4.24 -7.47 -55.46
N VAL A 166 2.97 -7.52 -55.03
CA VAL A 166 1.86 -7.89 -55.91
C VAL A 166 1.67 -6.88 -57.05
N THR A 167 1.85 -5.59 -56.77
CA THR A 167 1.74 -4.54 -57.79
C THR A 167 2.84 -4.69 -58.85
N ASP A 168 4.08 -4.93 -58.42
CA ASP A 168 5.22 -5.14 -59.32
C ASP A 168 5.04 -6.40 -60.17
N LEU A 169 4.59 -7.51 -59.57
CA LEU A 169 4.29 -8.75 -60.29
C LEU A 169 3.18 -8.56 -61.33
N ARG A 170 2.13 -7.79 -61.02
CA ARG A 170 1.07 -7.45 -61.98
C ARG A 170 1.60 -6.64 -63.16
N ALA A 171 2.48 -5.66 -62.90
CA ALA A 171 3.10 -4.86 -63.96
C ALA A 171 4.00 -5.70 -64.87
N GLN A 172 4.80 -6.61 -64.29
CA GLN A 172 5.62 -7.55 -65.05
C GLN A 172 4.78 -8.46 -65.93
N LEU A 173 3.71 -9.04 -65.38
CA LEU A 173 2.81 -9.92 -66.15
C LEU A 173 2.15 -9.18 -67.31
N ALA A 174 1.70 -7.94 -67.11
CA ALA A 174 1.10 -7.13 -68.17
C ALA A 174 2.08 -6.88 -69.34
N GLY A 175 3.37 -6.67 -69.05
CA GLY A 175 4.41 -6.47 -70.07
C GLY A 175 4.85 -7.74 -70.81
N VAL A 176 4.53 -8.93 -70.30
CA VAL A 176 4.79 -10.22 -70.98
C VAL A 176 3.66 -10.60 -71.95
N VAL A 177 2.44 -10.11 -71.68
CA VAL A 177 1.23 -10.43 -72.46
C VAL A 177 1.00 -9.45 -73.63
N SER A 178 1.75 -8.34 -73.67
CA SER A 178 1.77 -7.33 -74.76
C SER A 178 2.83 -7.63 -75.81
#